data_AF-A0A7G2IT99-F1
#
_entry.id   AF-A0A7G2IT99-F1
#
_cell.length_a   1.000
_cell.length_b   1.000
_cell.length_c   1.000
_cell.angle_alpha   90.00
_cell.angle_beta   90.00
_cell.angle_gamma   90.00
#
_symmetry.space_group_name_H-M   'P 1'
#
loop_
_entity.id
_entity.type
_entity.pdbx_description
1 polymer ?
#
loop_
_entity_poly.entity_id
_entity_poly.type
_entity_poly.pdbx_seq_one_letter_code
_entity_poly.pdbx_strand_id
1 'polypeptide(L)'
;MRLLIRCTFFGNDRAINGAAQVLPGYSAERFAFHCLVPFVTVETRGYRITPLLANHAKWELCYTWFIEKDGQSIFYGHDSGWFPELTWQWLKGKKSI
;
A
#
# COMPACT_ATOMS: atom_id res chain seq x y z
N MET A 1 -16.77 18.32 21.32
CA MET A 1 -15.82 17.19 21.18
C MET A 1 -15.45 17.04 19.71
N ARG A 2 -14.25 17.45 19.28
CA ARG A 2 -13.81 17.24 17.89
C ARG A 2 -13.45 15.76 17.74
N LEU A 3 -14.09 15.06 16.80
CA LEU A 3 -13.67 13.73 16.41
C LEU A 3 -12.25 13.85 15.83
N LEU A 4 -11.23 13.42 16.56
CA LEU A 4 -9.88 13.26 16.02
C LEU A 4 -9.92 12.04 15.11
N ILE A 5 -10.24 12.24 13.83
CA ILE A 5 -10.04 11.21 12.82
C ILE A 5 -8.53 11.00 12.70
N ARG A 6 -8.05 9.89 13.25
CA ARG A 6 -6.66 9.46 13.06
C ARG A 6 -6.47 9.08 11.59
N CYS A 7 -5.54 9.74 10.92
CA CYS A 7 -5.18 9.46 9.54
C CYS A 7 -4.17 8.32 9.52
N THR A 8 -4.47 7.26 8.77
CA THR A 8 -3.63 6.06 8.69
C THR A 8 -2.95 6.00 7.33
N PHE A 9 -1.63 5.96 7.34
CA PHE A 9 -0.76 5.82 6.18
C PHE A 9 -0.26 4.38 6.09
N PHE A 10 -0.35 3.81 4.89
CA PHE A 10 0.24 2.53 4.54
C PHE A 10 1.19 2.77 3.36
N GLY A 11 2.40 2.23 3.42
CA GLY A 11 3.40 2.46 2.39
C GLY A 11 4.73 1.76 2.70
N ASN A 12 5.72 1.98 1.83
CA ASN A 12 7.08 1.57 2.14
C ASN A 12 7.68 2.53 3.19
N ASP A 13 8.85 2.18 3.71
CA ASP A 13 9.58 2.99 4.69
C ASP A 13 9.96 4.37 4.15
N ARG A 14 10.42 4.46 2.90
CA ARG A 14 10.89 5.72 2.30
C ARG A 14 9.77 6.76 2.14
N ALA A 15 8.61 6.34 1.62
CA ALA A 15 7.41 7.17 1.46
C ALA A 15 6.83 7.57 2.81
N ILE A 16 6.79 6.65 3.79
CA ILE A 16 6.34 6.95 5.15
C ILE A 16 7.27 7.98 5.81
N ASN A 17 8.59 7.79 5.72
CA ASN A 17 9.55 8.72 6.29
C ASN A 17 9.47 10.10 5.62
N GLY A 18 9.34 10.15 4.29
CA GLY A 18 9.13 11.39 3.56
C GLY A 18 7.85 12.12 4.00
N ALA A 19 6.74 11.39 4.16
CA ALA A 19 5.49 11.96 4.65
C ALA A 19 5.64 12.49 6.09
N ALA A 20 6.23 11.71 6.99
CA ALA A 20 6.42 12.11 8.39
C ALA A 20 7.25 13.39 8.55
N GLN A 21 8.23 13.63 7.67
CA GLN A 21 9.08 14.82 7.69
C GLN A 21 8.34 16.12 7.32
N VAL A 22 7.26 16.04 6.55
CA VAL A 22 6.55 17.23 6.03
C VAL A 22 5.17 17.45 6.66
N LEU A 23 4.68 16.50 7.46
CA LEU A 23 3.36 16.59 8.09
C LEU A 23 3.35 17.61 9.24
N PRO A 24 2.56 18.70 9.15
CA PRO A 24 2.51 19.70 10.20
C PRO A 24 1.77 19.16 11.44
N GLY A 25 2.37 19.35 12.61
CA GLY A 25 1.78 18.91 13.88
C GLY A 25 1.67 17.39 13.97
N TYR A 26 2.71 16.68 13.51
CA TYR A 26 2.85 15.24 13.69
C TYR A 26 2.66 14.84 15.16
N SER A 27 1.75 13.90 15.40
CA SER A 27 1.61 13.19 16.66
C SER A 27 1.04 11.80 16.40
N ALA A 28 1.36 10.85 17.28
CA ALA A 28 0.84 9.48 17.18
C ALA A 28 -0.68 9.40 17.35
N GLU A 29 -1.30 10.40 17.99
CA GLU A 29 -2.76 10.53 18.13
C GLU A 29 -3.44 10.90 16.81
N ARG A 30 -2.80 11.73 15.99
CA ARG A 30 -3.34 12.21 14.71
C ARG A 30 -2.98 11.32 13.54
N PHE A 31 -1.82 10.66 13.61
CA PHE A 31 -1.29 9.89 12.50
C PHE A 31 -0.86 8.48 12.93
N ALA A 32 -1.14 7.50 12.07
CA ALA A 32 -0.66 6.13 12.20
C ALA A 32 0.10 5.77 10.92
N PHE A 33 1.30 5.23 11.06
CA PHE A 33 2.11 4.79 9.92
C PHE A 33 2.31 3.28 10.01
N HIS A 34 2.07 2.60 8.90
CA HIS A 34 2.20 1.15 8.78
C HIS A 34 3.09 0.84 7.58
N CYS A 35 4.36 0.52 7.87
CA CYS A 35 5.26 -0.01 6.86
C CYS A 35 4.72 -1.36 6.37
N LEU A 36 4.58 -1.46 5.06
CA LEU A 36 4.07 -2.66 4.43
C LEU A 36 5.20 -3.62 4.04
N VAL A 37 4.86 -4.90 4.02
CA VAL A 37 5.73 -5.95 3.50
C VAL A 37 5.13 -6.45 2.18
N PRO A 38 5.92 -6.59 1.11
CA PRO A 38 5.44 -7.12 -0.16
C PRO A 38 4.70 -8.45 0.04
N PHE A 39 3.59 -8.62 -0.67
CA PHE A 39 2.74 -9.82 -0.67
C PHE A 39 2.03 -10.15 0.65
N VAL A 40 2.12 -9.27 1.66
CA VAL A 40 1.39 -9.43 2.93
C VAL A 40 0.13 -8.56 2.91
N THR A 41 -1.04 -9.20 2.96
CA THR A 41 -2.33 -8.51 2.96
C THR A 41 -2.56 -7.77 4.28
N VAL A 42 -3.04 -6.54 4.19
CA VAL A 42 -3.56 -5.77 5.32
C VAL A 42 -5.06 -5.59 5.19
N GLU A 43 -5.75 -5.62 6.33
CA GLU A 43 -7.20 -5.39 6.41
C GLU A 43 -7.49 -4.03 7.02
N THR A 44 -8.26 -3.20 6.32
CA THR A 44 -8.64 -1.87 6.82
C THR A 44 -9.95 -1.42 6.19
N ARG A 45 -10.87 -0.92 7.02
CA ARG A 45 -12.17 -0.38 6.59
C ARG A 45 -12.96 -1.31 5.64
N GLY A 46 -12.87 -2.62 5.86
CA GLY A 46 -13.51 -3.66 5.03
C GLY A 46 -12.81 -3.97 3.70
N TYR A 47 -11.63 -3.40 3.45
CA TYR A 47 -10.78 -3.73 2.32
C TYR A 47 -9.68 -4.70 2.74
N ARG A 48 -9.34 -5.62 1.85
CA ARG A 48 -8.12 -6.42 1.90
C ARG A 48 -7.17 -5.88 0.84
N ILE A 49 -6.01 -5.36 1.27
CA ILE A 49 -5.06 -4.67 0.39
C ILE A 49 -3.76 -5.45 0.42
N THR A 50 -3.31 -5.93 -0.73
CA THR A 50 -2.02 -6.62 -0.86
C THR A 50 -1.07 -5.78 -1.71
N PRO A 51 0.03 -5.25 -1.13
CA PRO A 51 1.07 -4.58 -1.89
C PRO A 51 1.87 -5.62 -2.68
N LEU A 52 2.00 -5.44 -3.99
CA LEU A 52 2.82 -6.26 -4.86
C LEU A 52 4.03 -5.44 -5.34
N LEU A 53 5.12 -6.10 -5.72
CA LEU A 53 6.29 -5.38 -6.19
C LEU A 53 6.04 -4.73 -7.55
N ALA A 54 6.30 -3.43 -7.64
CA ALA A 54 6.46 -2.70 -8.88
C ALA A 54 7.93 -2.71 -9.31
N ASN A 55 8.19 -2.45 -10.59
CA ASN A 55 9.54 -2.20 -11.11
C ASN A 55 9.66 -0.73 -11.50
N HIS A 56 10.01 0.11 -10.53
CA HIS A 56 10.17 1.56 -10.71
C HIS A 56 11.54 2.02 -10.20
N ALA A 57 11.64 2.45 -8.94
CA ALA A 57 12.90 2.90 -8.35
C ALA A 57 13.66 1.71 -7.73
N LYS A 58 14.94 1.55 -8.11
CA LYS A 58 15.76 0.39 -7.69
C LYS A 58 16.21 0.42 -6.21
N TRP A 59 16.12 1.57 -5.55
CA TRP A 59 16.63 1.80 -4.20
C TRP A 59 15.54 1.76 -3.13
N GLU A 60 14.29 1.46 -3.48
CA GLU A 60 13.18 1.36 -2.55
C GLU A 60 12.16 0.31 -2.99
N LEU A 61 11.28 -0.08 -2.08
CA LEU A 61 10.17 -0.98 -2.41
C LEU A 61 9.04 -0.19 -3.07
N CYS A 62 8.96 -0.22 -4.40
CA CYS A 62 7.82 0.34 -5.12
C CYS A 62 6.66 -0.67 -5.15
N TYR A 63 5.42 -0.18 -5.03
CA TYR A 63 4.24 -1.04 -4.96
C TYR A 63 3.23 -0.80 -6.08
N THR A 64 2.73 -1.90 -6.62
CA THR A 64 1.39 -1.97 -7.22
C THR A 64 0.44 -2.63 -6.21
N TRP A 65 -0.87 -2.57 -6.45
CA TRP A 65 -1.84 -2.94 -5.42
C TRP A 65 -2.86 -3.93 -5.93
N PHE A 66 -3.10 -4.99 -5.18
CA PHE A 66 -4.29 -5.82 -5.36
C PHE A 66 -5.25 -5.54 -4.21
N ILE A 67 -6.40 -4.96 -4.55
CA ILE A 67 -7.38 -4.45 -3.59
C ILE A 67 -8.65 -5.28 -3.74
N GLU A 68 -9.11 -5.87 -2.65
CA GLU A 68 -10.33 -6.69 -2.60
C GLU A 68 -11.34 -6.07 -1.64
N LYS A 69 -12.61 -6.08 -2.03
CA LYS A 69 -13.74 -5.71 -1.19
C LYS A 69 -15.03 -6.30 -1.75
N ASP A 70 -15.88 -6.84 -0.87
CA ASP A 70 -17.23 -7.33 -1.21
C ASP A 70 -17.25 -8.31 -2.41
N GLY A 71 -16.26 -9.21 -2.47
CA GLY A 71 -16.13 -10.20 -3.54
C GLY A 71 -15.60 -9.66 -4.87
N GLN A 72 -15.31 -8.36 -4.95
CA GLN A 72 -14.68 -7.71 -6.10
C GLN A 72 -13.20 -7.42 -5.84
N SER A 73 -12.43 -7.34 -6.91
CA SER A 73 -10.98 -7.10 -6.84
C SER A 73 -10.53 -6.18 -7.97
N ILE A 74 -9.60 -5.28 -7.64
CA ILE A 74 -8.93 -4.39 -8.58
C ILE A 74 -7.42 -4.63 -8.47
N PHE A 75 -6.77 -4.85 -9.61
CA PHE A 75 -5.32 -4.75 -9.71
C PHE A 75 -4.94 -3.35 -10.19
N TYR A 76 -4.40 -2.53 -9.28
CA TYR A 76 -3.95 -1.17 -9.57
C TYR A 76 -2.43 -1.16 -9.84
N GLY A 77 -2.09 -1.37 -11.11
CA GLY A 77 -0.73 -1.51 -11.62
C GLY A 77 -0.03 -0.21 -12.03
N HIS A 78 -0.18 0.88 -11.26
CA HIS A 78 0.39 2.18 -11.65
C HIS A 78 1.92 2.24 -11.53
N ASP A 79 2.52 3.21 -12.25
CA ASP A 79 3.91 3.66 -12.12
C ASP A 79 4.94 2.52 -12.03
N SER A 80 4.95 1.65 -13.04
CA SER A 80 5.83 0.49 -13.10
C SER A 80 6.21 0.15 -14.53
N GLY A 81 7.44 -0.31 -14.72
CA GLY A 81 7.85 -1.10 -15.88
C GLY A 81 7.39 -2.56 -15.77
N TRP A 82 8.12 -3.47 -16.43
CA TRP A 82 7.85 -4.91 -16.36
C TRP A 82 7.92 -5.43 -14.93
N PHE A 83 6.85 -6.07 -14.44
CA PHE A 83 6.80 -6.48 -13.04
C PHE A 83 7.86 -7.54 -12.72
N PRO A 84 8.37 -7.56 -11.48
CA PRO A 84 9.18 -8.67 -11.00
C PRO A 84 8.43 -9.99 -11.08
N GLU A 85 9.15 -11.08 -11.29
CA GLU A 85 8.56 -12.42 -11.46
C GLU A 85 7.65 -12.83 -10.29
N LEU A 86 8.00 -12.46 -9.06
CA LEU A 86 7.16 -12.72 -7.88
C LEU A 86 5.77 -12.08 -7.98
N THR A 87 5.66 -10.90 -8.60
CA THR A 87 4.38 -10.24 -8.84
C THR A 87 3.56 -11.01 -9.88
N TRP A 88 4.17 -11.47 -10.97
CA TRP A 88 3.50 -12.31 -11.96
C TRP A 88 3.02 -13.63 -11.38
N GLN A 89 3.86 -14.30 -10.59
CA GLN A 89 3.51 -15.55 -9.90
C GLN A 89 2.34 -15.35 -8.93
N TRP A 90 2.34 -14.26 -8.17
CA TRP A 90 1.26 -13.95 -7.24
C TRP A 90 -0.05 -13.63 -7.97
N LEU A 91 0.00 -12.93 -9.11
CA LEU A 91 -1.17 -12.58 -9.92
C LEU A 91 -1.75 -13.76 -10.70
N LYS A 92 -1.01 -14.86 -10.85
CA LYS A 92 -1.43 -16.01 -11.64
C LYS A 92 -2.76 -16.57 -11.13
N GLY A 93 -3.75 -16.62 -12.02
CA GLY A 93 -5.09 -17.15 -11.73
C GLY A 93 -6.00 -16.20 -10.94
N LYS A 94 -5.51 -15.01 -10.56
CA LYS A 94 -6.36 -13.98 -9.94
C LYS A 94 -7.19 -13.28 -11.01
N LYS A 95 -8.44 -13.00 -10.66
CA LYS A 95 -9.32 -12.15 -11.46
C LYS A 95 -9.33 -10.76 -10.82
N SER A 96 -9.33 -9.74 -11.64
CA SER A 96 -9.64 -8.36 -11.26
C SER A 96 -10.56 -7.78 -12.34
N ILE A 97 -11.39 -6.83 -11.94
CA ILE A 97 -12.21 -6.05 -12.88
C ILE A 97 -11.36 -5.05 -13.67
#